data_AF-A0AAV4XW66-F1
#
_entry.id   AF-A0AAV4XW66-F1
#
_cell.length_a   1.000
_cell.length_b   1.000
_cell.length_c   1.000
_cell.angle_alpha   90.00
_cell.angle_beta   90.00
_cell.angle_gamma   90.00
#
_symmetry.space_group_name_H-M   'P 1'
#
loop_
_entity.id
_entity.type
_entity.pdbx_description
1 polymer ?
#
loop_
_entity_poly.entity_id
_entity_poly.type
_entity_poly.pdbx_seq_one_letter_code
_entity_poly.pdbx_strand_id
1 'polypeptide(L)'
;MNNMSSMWGDNKEKSDTNQQATWNVEAFVQAAQDMNPALDWKEVVHELDNSEFLLKDRKGLKLLWQGLILGLGQETFPMDRMYRRWRNAEGQFSFFQQVLNCCDIVCLTDYVHRPVLIDALKAPPEEDNRNISNWKSLDLIETLLYLSETPYFKDELFIFPSANCPDLLILGLIQTSRVINPLHQELLSSMIPVFLGNHPNSAIVFHLAWHSQYQSSTIRNIIMHAMADWYVRGDGDQSRLSRILDVAQDLKALSVLLNVTPFQFVIDLACLASRREYLKLDKWLTDKVRDHGESFVEACVSFLTRRSPQIMGGSVKEENLPKSALPSETLATTIGFLHSLAPSISQELSEKILTMVANCPAVLNKNRLPPPGVVKTSQGLQSVLSSSAINTSTNSSLDPLVNLSSSVSV
;
A
#
# COMPACT_ATOMS: atom_id res chain seq x y z
N MET A 1 32.03 -26.77 -1.66
CA MET A 1 32.09 -28.24 -1.86
C MET A 1 30.82 -28.82 -1.26
N ASN A 2 29.77 -28.99 -2.07
CA ASN A 2 28.56 -29.71 -1.67
C ASN A 2 28.26 -30.72 -2.79
N ASN A 3 28.17 -32.00 -2.40
CA ASN A 3 27.86 -33.12 -3.28
C ASN A 3 26.44 -32.96 -3.86
N MET A 4 26.34 -32.56 -5.12
CA MET A 4 25.08 -32.50 -5.88
C MET A 4 24.59 -33.90 -6.33
N SER A 5 25.34 -34.96 -6.03
CA SER A 5 25.10 -36.33 -6.52
C SER A 5 23.98 -37.11 -5.84
N SER A 6 23.24 -36.50 -4.89
CA SER A 6 22.27 -37.24 -4.04
C SER A 6 20.81 -36.83 -4.20
N MET A 7 20.44 -35.97 -5.17
CA MET A 7 19.04 -35.51 -5.31
C MET A 7 18.11 -36.51 -6.02
N TRP A 8 18.62 -37.65 -6.48
CA TRP A 8 17.89 -38.60 -7.34
C TRP A 8 17.57 -39.89 -6.57
N GLY A 9 17.04 -39.74 -5.36
CA GLY A 9 16.54 -40.84 -4.53
C GLY A 9 15.09 -41.18 -4.86
N ASP A 10 14.86 -42.45 -5.15
CA ASP A 10 13.59 -43.14 -5.45
C ASP A 10 12.31 -42.48 -4.91
N ASN A 11 11.57 -41.80 -5.80
CA ASN A 11 10.13 -41.67 -5.65
C ASN A 11 9.47 -42.67 -6.61
N LYS A 12 8.97 -43.78 -6.04
CA LYS A 12 8.13 -44.75 -6.77
C LYS A 12 6.82 -44.08 -7.17
N GLU A 13 6.81 -43.39 -8.30
CA GLU A 13 5.57 -43.07 -9.00
C GLU A 13 4.96 -44.36 -9.54
N LYS A 14 3.68 -44.57 -9.24
CA LYS A 14 2.88 -45.67 -9.76
C LYS A 14 2.95 -45.66 -11.29
N SER A 15 3.14 -46.85 -11.85
CA SER A 15 3.29 -47.11 -13.28
C SER A 15 2.08 -46.62 -14.09
N ASP A 16 2.21 -45.44 -14.70
CA ASP A 16 1.38 -45.08 -15.85
C ASP A 16 2.00 -45.66 -17.12
N THR A 17 1.28 -46.64 -17.67
CA THR A 17 1.60 -47.46 -18.84
C THR A 17 1.48 -46.66 -20.14
N ASN A 18 2.23 -45.55 -20.25
CA ASN A 18 2.38 -44.80 -21.50
C ASN A 18 3.65 -43.93 -21.50
N GLN A 19 4.78 -44.50 -21.06
CA GLN A 19 6.09 -43.86 -21.16
C GLN A 19 6.48 -43.74 -22.65
N GLN A 20 6.10 -42.62 -23.26
CA GLN A 20 6.70 -42.15 -24.50
C GLN A 20 8.23 -42.21 -24.36
N ALA A 21 8.90 -42.84 -25.33
CA ALA A 21 10.35 -43.00 -25.36
C ALA A 21 11.03 -41.66 -25.07
N THR A 22 11.67 -41.54 -23.91
CA THR A 22 12.46 -40.36 -23.54
C THR A 22 13.90 -40.59 -23.97
N TRP A 23 14.56 -39.52 -24.41
CA TRP A 23 15.98 -39.57 -24.78
C TRP A 23 16.83 -40.03 -23.60
N ASN A 24 17.82 -40.90 -23.87
CA ASN A 24 18.85 -41.20 -22.89
C ASN A 24 19.85 -40.03 -22.87
N VAL A 25 19.69 -39.14 -21.90
CA VAL A 25 20.49 -37.92 -21.77
C VAL A 25 21.97 -38.22 -21.51
N GLU A 26 22.27 -39.24 -20.71
CA GLU A 26 23.66 -39.65 -20.43
C GLU A 26 24.37 -40.13 -21.70
N ALA A 27 23.70 -40.97 -22.50
CA ALA A 27 24.24 -41.43 -23.77
C ALA A 27 24.44 -40.26 -24.76
N PHE A 28 23.54 -39.28 -24.77
CA PHE A 28 23.67 -38.08 -25.60
C PHE A 28 24.87 -37.22 -25.18
N VAL A 29 25.01 -36.92 -23.89
CA VAL A 29 26.12 -36.12 -23.36
C VAL A 29 27.45 -36.83 -23.59
N GLN A 30 27.52 -38.14 -23.35
CA GLN A 30 28.72 -38.93 -23.61
C GLN A 30 29.10 -38.90 -25.09
N ALA A 31 28.13 -39.12 -25.99
CA ALA A 31 28.38 -39.06 -27.43
C ALA A 31 28.87 -37.67 -27.88
N ALA A 32 28.29 -36.59 -27.35
CA ALA A 32 28.73 -35.24 -27.64
C ALA A 32 30.18 -34.98 -27.18
N GLN A 33 30.53 -35.47 -25.98
CA GLN A 33 31.89 -35.36 -25.43
C GLN A 33 32.90 -36.18 -26.24
N ASP A 34 32.52 -37.39 -26.68
CA ASP A 34 33.37 -38.26 -27.50
C ASP A 34 33.61 -37.65 -28.89
N MET A 35 32.61 -36.97 -29.46
CA MET A 35 32.71 -36.29 -30.75
C MET A 35 33.54 -35.00 -30.68
N ASN A 36 33.47 -34.26 -29.57
CA ASN A 36 34.26 -33.05 -29.36
C ASN A 36 34.75 -32.94 -27.91
N PRO A 37 35.91 -33.50 -27.58
CA PRO A 37 36.45 -33.46 -26.22
C PRO A 37 36.80 -32.05 -25.71
N ALA A 38 36.92 -31.07 -26.62
CA ALA A 38 37.20 -29.67 -26.31
C ALA A 38 35.93 -28.82 -26.13
N LEU A 39 34.74 -29.43 -26.14
CA LEU A 39 33.48 -28.74 -25.93
C LEU A 39 33.43 -28.11 -24.53
N ASP A 40 33.33 -26.78 -24.47
CA ASP A 40 33.15 -26.05 -23.22
C ASP A 40 31.65 -25.92 -22.91
N TRP A 41 31.20 -26.64 -21.90
CA TRP A 41 29.80 -26.63 -21.47
C TRP A 41 29.34 -25.28 -20.90
N LYS A 42 30.24 -24.42 -20.42
CA LYS A 42 29.87 -23.04 -20.03
C LYS A 42 29.51 -22.20 -21.25
N GLU A 43 30.21 -22.42 -22.37
CA GLU A 43 29.86 -21.80 -23.66
C GLU A 43 28.59 -22.43 -24.25
N VAL A 44 28.33 -23.73 -24.04
CA VAL A 44 27.02 -24.31 -24.39
C VAL A 44 25.89 -23.61 -23.64
N VAL A 45 26.04 -23.36 -22.33
CA VAL A 45 25.05 -22.58 -21.56
C VAL A 45 24.92 -21.15 -22.09
N HIS A 46 26.03 -20.53 -22.51
CA HIS A 46 26.01 -19.22 -23.16
C HIS A 46 25.18 -19.24 -24.45
N GLU A 47 25.39 -20.23 -25.32
CA GLU A 47 24.75 -20.38 -26.62
C GLU A 47 23.29 -20.91 -26.56
N LEU A 48 22.74 -21.13 -25.36
CA LEU A 48 21.29 -21.30 -25.19
C LEU A 48 20.51 -20.07 -25.68
N ASP A 49 21.16 -18.90 -25.72
CA ASP A 49 20.64 -17.69 -26.38
C ASP A 49 20.67 -17.82 -27.91
N ASN A 50 19.80 -18.68 -28.44
CA ASN A 50 19.61 -18.89 -29.87
C ASN A 50 18.13 -18.78 -30.26
N SER A 51 17.87 -18.56 -31.55
CA SER A 51 16.52 -18.28 -32.08
C SER A 51 15.58 -19.49 -32.08
N GLU A 52 16.12 -20.71 -31.95
CA GLU A 52 15.34 -21.95 -31.96
C GLU A 52 15.02 -22.44 -30.54
N PHE A 53 15.67 -21.85 -29.53
CA PHE A 53 15.52 -22.26 -28.15
C PHE A 53 14.15 -21.85 -27.60
N LEU A 54 13.33 -22.86 -27.27
CA LEU A 54 12.03 -22.66 -26.63
C LEU A 54 11.69 -23.84 -25.72
N LEU A 55 11.53 -23.55 -24.42
CA LEU A 55 11.12 -24.54 -23.43
C LEU A 55 9.60 -24.52 -23.24
N LYS A 56 8.95 -25.58 -23.72
CA LYS A 56 7.48 -25.68 -23.75
C LYS A 56 6.88 -26.33 -22.50
N ASP A 57 7.60 -27.28 -21.90
CA ASP A 57 7.06 -28.11 -20.83
C ASP A 57 8.12 -28.57 -19.82
N ARG A 58 7.61 -29.19 -18.74
CA ARG A 58 8.40 -29.78 -17.67
C ARG A 58 9.37 -30.86 -18.16
N LYS A 59 9.00 -31.65 -19.16
CA LYS A 59 9.85 -32.74 -19.68
C LYS A 59 11.06 -32.15 -20.39
N GLY A 60 10.87 -31.12 -21.20
CA GLY A 60 11.93 -30.35 -21.86
C GLY A 60 12.88 -29.71 -20.85
N LEU A 61 12.35 -29.10 -19.79
CA LEU A 61 13.19 -28.55 -18.72
C LEU A 61 14.02 -29.66 -18.04
N LYS A 62 13.40 -30.80 -17.72
CA LYS A 62 14.11 -31.94 -17.11
C LYS A 62 15.25 -32.45 -17.98
N LEU A 63 15.00 -32.66 -19.27
CA LEU A 63 16.00 -33.13 -20.23
C LEU A 63 17.14 -32.13 -20.40
N LEU A 64 16.81 -30.84 -20.60
CA LEU A 64 17.81 -29.78 -20.73
C LEU A 64 18.67 -29.70 -19.46
N TRP A 65 18.04 -29.61 -18.29
CA TRP A 65 18.76 -29.42 -17.04
C TRP A 65 19.65 -30.62 -16.72
N GLN A 66 19.15 -31.85 -16.89
CA GLN A 66 19.95 -33.06 -16.74
C GLN A 66 21.15 -33.06 -17.69
N GLY A 67 20.96 -32.69 -18.96
CA GLY A 67 22.03 -32.65 -19.95
C GLY A 67 23.12 -31.65 -19.61
N LEU A 68 22.72 -30.44 -19.19
CA LEU A 68 23.67 -29.39 -18.80
C LEU A 68 24.45 -29.76 -17.53
N ILE A 69 23.79 -30.32 -16.52
CA ILE A 69 24.45 -30.75 -15.28
C ILE A 69 25.43 -31.90 -15.54
N LEU A 70 25.04 -32.88 -16.37
CA LEU A 70 25.94 -33.98 -16.74
C LEU A 70 27.14 -33.49 -17.55
N GLY A 71 26.93 -32.56 -18.49
CA GLY A 71 27.99 -31.99 -19.30
C GLY A 71 29.00 -31.17 -18.49
N LEU A 72 28.50 -30.32 -17.58
CA LEU A 72 29.34 -29.54 -16.67
C LEU A 72 30.05 -30.42 -15.62
N GLY A 73 29.48 -31.57 -15.28
CA GLY A 73 30.06 -32.52 -14.32
C GLY A 73 30.22 -31.93 -12.92
N GLN A 74 31.46 -31.64 -12.52
CA GLN A 74 31.79 -31.06 -11.21
C GLN A 74 31.91 -29.53 -11.23
N GLU A 75 31.78 -28.90 -12.39
CA GLU A 75 31.86 -27.44 -12.51
C GLU A 75 30.62 -26.75 -11.92
N THR A 76 30.82 -25.56 -11.38
CA THR A 76 29.71 -24.72 -10.93
C THR A 76 28.90 -24.23 -12.13
N PHE A 77 27.58 -24.43 -12.10
CA PHE A 77 26.69 -23.97 -13.16
C PHE A 77 26.79 -22.43 -13.31
N PRO A 78 27.04 -21.91 -14.53
CA PRO A 78 27.26 -20.49 -14.76
C PRO A 78 25.93 -19.72 -14.87
N MET A 79 25.24 -19.55 -13.74
CA MET A 79 23.93 -18.88 -13.68
C MET A 79 23.95 -17.44 -14.19
N ASP A 80 25.10 -16.76 -14.13
CA ASP A 80 25.29 -15.43 -14.73
C ASP A 80 24.92 -15.40 -16.22
N ARG A 81 25.15 -16.51 -16.94
CA ARG A 81 24.78 -16.66 -18.36
C ARG A 81 23.28 -16.75 -18.59
N MET A 82 22.52 -17.23 -17.60
CA MET A 82 21.05 -17.30 -17.66
C MET A 82 20.41 -15.96 -17.31
N TYR A 83 21.00 -15.20 -16.36
CA TYR A 83 20.48 -13.90 -15.92
C TYR A 83 20.86 -12.72 -16.82
N ARG A 84 21.89 -12.85 -17.66
CA ARG A 84 22.26 -11.81 -18.65
C ARG A 84 21.09 -11.52 -19.59
N ARG A 85 21.12 -10.36 -20.25
CA ARG A 85 20.16 -10.04 -21.31
C ARG A 85 20.41 -10.94 -22.53
N TRP A 86 19.47 -11.82 -22.84
CA TRP A 86 19.52 -12.62 -24.07
C TRP A 86 19.08 -11.78 -25.28
N ARG A 87 19.60 -12.10 -26.46
CA ARG A 87 19.13 -11.59 -27.75
C ARG A 87 17.76 -12.19 -28.07
N ASN A 88 17.55 -13.46 -27.71
CA ASN A 88 16.32 -14.21 -27.91
C ASN A 88 15.50 -14.21 -26.62
N ALA A 89 14.75 -13.13 -26.40
CA ALA A 89 13.99 -12.92 -25.17
C ALA A 89 12.87 -13.96 -24.95
N GLU A 90 12.26 -14.47 -26.02
CA GLU A 90 11.25 -15.54 -25.94
C GLU A 90 11.82 -16.80 -25.30
N GLY A 91 13.01 -17.23 -25.75
CA GLY A 91 13.72 -18.38 -25.21
C GLY A 91 14.06 -18.18 -23.74
N GLN A 92 14.60 -17.01 -23.39
CA GLN A 92 14.93 -16.67 -22.00
C GLN A 92 13.68 -16.67 -21.09
N PHE A 93 12.59 -16.05 -21.55
CA PHE A 93 11.33 -16.04 -20.82
C PHE A 93 10.78 -17.45 -20.62
N SER A 94 10.79 -18.28 -21.67
CA SER A 94 10.32 -19.67 -21.58
C SER A 94 11.11 -20.48 -20.54
N PHE A 95 12.42 -20.26 -20.42
CA PHE A 95 13.25 -20.88 -19.39
C PHE A 95 12.80 -20.48 -17.98
N PHE A 96 12.73 -19.18 -17.68
CA PHE A 96 12.33 -18.74 -16.34
C PHE A 96 10.90 -19.11 -15.99
N GLN A 97 9.98 -19.08 -16.97
CA GLN A 97 8.62 -19.55 -16.79
C GLN A 97 8.58 -21.03 -16.37
N GLN A 98 9.32 -21.91 -17.06
CA GLN A 98 9.34 -23.33 -16.70
C GLN A 98 10.04 -23.57 -15.36
N VAL A 99 11.13 -22.86 -15.05
CA VAL A 99 11.82 -22.97 -13.76
C VAL A 99 10.90 -22.58 -12.60
N LEU A 100 10.15 -21.49 -12.73
CA LEU A 100 9.20 -21.06 -11.70
C LEU A 100 8.01 -22.01 -11.55
N ASN A 101 7.59 -22.68 -12.63
CA ASN A 101 6.54 -23.69 -12.59
C ASN A 101 7.00 -25.05 -12.07
N CYS A 102 8.31 -25.32 -12.10
CA CYS A 102 8.92 -26.63 -11.80
C CYS A 102 10.10 -26.50 -10.83
N CYS A 103 9.88 -25.83 -9.70
CA CYS A 103 10.90 -25.57 -8.67
C CYS A 103 11.49 -26.84 -8.03
N ASP A 104 10.85 -28.00 -8.21
CA ASP A 104 11.37 -29.30 -7.78
C ASP A 104 12.54 -29.79 -8.66
N ILE A 105 12.57 -29.39 -9.93
CA ILE A 105 13.64 -29.73 -10.88
C ILE A 105 14.82 -28.77 -10.71
N VAL A 106 14.53 -27.47 -10.70
CA VAL A 106 15.54 -26.42 -10.62
C VAL A 106 15.12 -25.40 -9.56
N CYS A 107 15.94 -25.24 -8.52
CA CYS A 107 15.82 -24.12 -7.61
C CYS A 107 16.99 -23.16 -7.86
N LEU A 108 16.67 -21.92 -8.23
CA LEU A 108 17.64 -20.88 -8.57
C LEU A 108 18.55 -20.52 -7.41
N THR A 109 18.07 -20.69 -6.17
CA THR A 109 18.85 -20.44 -4.96
C THR A 109 19.87 -21.52 -4.64
N ASP A 110 19.82 -22.67 -5.31
CA ASP A 110 20.85 -23.73 -5.18
C ASP A 110 22.17 -23.31 -5.85
N TYR A 111 22.14 -22.23 -6.64
CA TYR A 111 23.27 -21.68 -7.39
C TYR A 111 23.66 -20.29 -6.87
N VAL A 112 24.81 -19.79 -7.33
CA VAL A 112 25.27 -18.44 -6.96
C VAL A 112 24.26 -17.40 -7.45
N HIS A 113 23.76 -16.58 -6.52
CA HIS A 113 22.80 -15.52 -6.78
C HIS A 113 23.01 -14.37 -5.79
N ARG A 114 22.51 -13.19 -6.12
CA ARG A 114 22.37 -12.06 -5.19
C ARG A 114 21.09 -12.23 -4.37
N PRO A 115 21.16 -12.39 -3.04
CA PRO A 115 19.96 -12.57 -2.21
C PRO A 115 19.22 -11.24 -1.97
N VAL A 116 17.90 -11.31 -1.87
CA VAL A 116 17.06 -10.21 -1.33
C VAL A 116 17.32 -10.12 0.17
N LEU A 117 17.72 -8.94 0.66
CA LEU A 117 17.96 -8.73 2.08
C LEU A 117 16.62 -8.67 2.83
N ILE A 118 16.40 -9.64 3.73
CA ILE A 118 15.17 -9.77 4.53
C ILE A 118 15.41 -9.76 6.04
N ASP A 119 16.65 -9.56 6.49
CA ASP A 119 17.05 -9.68 7.91
C ASP A 119 16.28 -8.76 8.86
N ALA A 120 15.74 -7.66 8.33
CA ALA A 120 14.97 -6.69 9.11
C ALA A 120 13.50 -7.10 9.31
N LEU A 121 13.00 -8.12 8.60
CA LEU A 121 11.61 -8.56 8.72
C LEU A 121 11.35 -9.18 10.10
N LYS A 122 10.22 -8.81 10.71
CA LYS A 122 9.79 -9.35 12.01
C LYS A 122 9.17 -10.73 11.85
N ALA A 123 8.49 -10.97 10.73
CA ALA A 123 7.93 -12.25 10.34
C ALA A 123 8.48 -12.60 8.94
N PRO A 124 9.58 -13.37 8.83
CA PRO A 124 10.14 -13.74 7.54
C PRO A 124 9.21 -14.73 6.80
N PRO A 125 9.29 -14.80 5.46
CA PRO A 125 8.57 -15.80 4.68
C PRO A 125 8.99 -17.23 5.05
N GLU A 126 8.12 -18.20 4.79
CA GLU A 126 8.40 -19.63 5.02
C GLU A 126 9.68 -20.07 4.27
N GLU A 127 10.62 -20.67 5.00
CA GLU A 127 11.94 -21.02 4.44
C GLU A 127 11.93 -22.28 3.58
N ASP A 128 11.04 -23.23 3.85
CA ASP A 128 11.05 -24.57 3.23
C ASP A 128 10.30 -24.66 1.88
N ASN A 129 9.59 -23.59 1.49
CA ASN A 129 8.83 -23.59 0.24
C ASN A 129 9.74 -23.22 -0.95
N ARG A 130 10.09 -24.22 -1.77
CA ARG A 130 10.92 -23.99 -2.98
C ARG A 130 10.32 -22.97 -3.96
N ASN A 131 9.00 -22.88 -4.03
CA ASN A 131 8.33 -21.89 -4.89
C ASN A 131 8.58 -20.46 -4.38
N ILE A 132 8.72 -20.25 -3.07
CA ILE A 132 9.09 -18.97 -2.48
C ILE A 132 10.59 -18.73 -2.57
N SER A 133 11.41 -19.79 -2.43
CA SER A 133 12.87 -19.70 -2.41
C SER A 133 13.44 -19.03 -3.66
N ASN A 134 12.94 -19.35 -4.86
CA ASN A 134 13.39 -18.72 -6.10
C ASN A 134 13.28 -17.18 -6.08
N TRP A 135 12.27 -16.62 -5.40
CA TRP A 135 12.07 -15.18 -5.27
C TRP A 135 13.04 -14.50 -4.29
N LYS A 136 13.88 -15.27 -3.59
CA LYS A 136 15.00 -14.73 -2.81
C LYS A 136 16.14 -14.26 -3.71
N SER A 137 16.13 -14.57 -5.01
CA SER A 137 17.13 -14.09 -5.96
C SER A 137 16.76 -12.72 -6.54
N LEU A 138 17.57 -11.70 -6.25
CA LEU A 138 17.47 -10.39 -6.90
C LEU A 138 17.76 -10.48 -8.41
N ASP A 139 18.64 -11.40 -8.83
CA ASP A 139 18.95 -11.60 -10.23
C ASP A 139 17.71 -12.07 -11.02
N LEU A 140 16.90 -12.96 -10.43
CA LEU A 140 15.62 -13.35 -11.02
C LEU A 140 14.69 -12.14 -11.20
N ILE A 141 14.48 -11.35 -10.14
CA ILE A 141 13.57 -10.20 -10.18
C ILE A 141 14.04 -9.18 -11.23
N GLU A 142 15.33 -8.86 -11.26
CA GLU A 142 15.91 -7.95 -12.26
C GLU A 142 15.76 -8.49 -13.69
N THR A 143 15.96 -9.79 -13.91
CA THR A 143 15.80 -10.40 -15.23
C THR A 143 14.33 -10.42 -15.67
N LEU A 144 13.38 -10.73 -14.80
CA LEU A 144 11.95 -10.69 -15.13
C LEU A 144 11.46 -9.27 -15.43
N LEU A 145 11.92 -8.27 -14.66
CA LEU A 145 11.65 -6.87 -14.95
C LEU A 145 12.23 -6.46 -16.30
N TYR A 146 13.42 -6.94 -16.66
CA TYR A 146 13.96 -6.69 -18.00
C TYR A 146 13.11 -7.35 -19.10
N LEU A 147 12.70 -8.61 -18.89
CA LEU A 147 11.89 -9.35 -19.84
C LEU A 147 10.51 -8.73 -20.03
N SER A 148 9.96 -8.02 -19.04
CA SER A 148 8.66 -7.35 -19.15
C SER A 148 8.60 -6.25 -20.21
N GLU A 149 9.75 -5.78 -20.71
CA GLU A 149 9.81 -4.84 -21.83
C GLU A 149 9.71 -5.53 -23.19
N THR A 150 9.52 -6.85 -23.21
CA THR A 150 9.43 -7.68 -24.42
C THR A 150 8.01 -8.20 -24.61
N PRO A 151 7.56 -8.42 -25.86
CA PRO A 151 6.18 -8.82 -26.16
C PRO A 151 5.82 -10.24 -25.71
N TYR A 152 6.82 -11.03 -25.28
CA TYR A 152 6.64 -12.42 -24.87
C TYR A 152 6.33 -12.57 -23.38
N PHE A 153 6.56 -11.51 -22.61
CA PHE A 153 6.38 -11.55 -21.16
C PHE A 153 4.91 -11.69 -20.78
N LYS A 154 4.67 -12.41 -19.68
CA LYS A 154 3.35 -12.57 -19.07
C LYS A 154 3.42 -12.16 -17.61
N ASP A 155 2.66 -11.13 -17.25
CA ASP A 155 2.62 -10.59 -15.89
C ASP A 155 2.10 -11.60 -14.85
N GLU A 156 1.46 -12.68 -15.32
CA GLU A 156 0.98 -13.80 -14.50
C GLU A 156 2.07 -14.42 -13.60
N LEU A 157 3.35 -14.34 -13.99
CA LEU A 157 4.46 -14.84 -13.18
C LEU A 157 4.55 -14.14 -11.81
N PHE A 158 4.10 -12.88 -11.71
CA PHE A 158 4.11 -12.12 -10.47
C PHE A 158 2.85 -12.32 -9.61
N ILE A 159 1.83 -13.06 -10.08
CA ILE A 159 0.62 -13.35 -9.29
C ILE A 159 0.98 -14.19 -8.07
N PHE A 160 1.77 -15.27 -8.26
CA PHE A 160 2.17 -16.15 -7.17
C PHE A 160 2.92 -15.41 -6.04
N PRO A 161 4.04 -14.69 -6.30
CA PRO A 161 4.76 -14.01 -5.23
C PRO A 161 3.96 -12.89 -4.59
N SER A 162 3.12 -12.18 -5.36
CA SER A 162 2.24 -11.14 -4.82
C SER A 162 1.26 -11.67 -3.77
N ALA A 163 0.80 -12.91 -3.93
CA ALA A 163 -0.15 -13.53 -3.01
C ALA A 163 0.53 -14.28 -1.85
N ASN A 164 1.67 -14.93 -2.09
CA ASN A 164 2.28 -15.88 -1.14
C ASN A 164 3.49 -15.31 -0.39
N CYS A 165 4.22 -14.36 -0.98
CA CYS A 165 5.39 -13.75 -0.35
C CYS A 165 5.53 -12.25 -0.69
N PRO A 166 4.51 -11.42 -0.38
CA PRO A 166 4.50 -10.00 -0.75
C PRO A 166 5.67 -9.22 -0.14
N ASP A 167 6.12 -9.58 1.07
CA ASP A 167 7.29 -8.96 1.73
C ASP A 167 8.57 -9.16 0.93
N LEU A 168 8.78 -10.39 0.46
CA LEU A 168 9.96 -10.74 -0.31
C LEU A 168 9.96 -10.02 -1.65
N LEU A 169 8.80 -10.00 -2.32
CA LEU A 169 8.64 -9.34 -3.60
C LEU A 169 8.88 -7.83 -3.47
N ILE A 170 8.21 -7.13 -2.56
CA ILE A 170 8.36 -5.68 -2.44
C ILE A 170 9.80 -5.30 -2.06
N LEU A 171 10.45 -6.06 -1.17
CA LEU A 171 11.84 -5.82 -0.81
C LEU A 171 12.79 -6.05 -1.98
N GLY A 172 12.54 -7.08 -2.79
CA GLY A 172 13.32 -7.33 -4.01
C GLY A 172 13.17 -6.21 -5.05
N LEU A 173 11.95 -5.69 -5.22
CA LEU A 173 11.68 -4.54 -6.08
C LEU A 173 12.43 -3.29 -5.59
N ILE A 174 12.34 -2.96 -4.30
CA ILE A 174 13.02 -1.79 -3.70
C ILE A 174 14.55 -1.89 -3.80
N GLN A 175 15.11 -3.09 -3.65
CA GLN A 175 16.56 -3.33 -3.67
C GLN A 175 17.14 -3.39 -5.09
N THR A 176 16.29 -3.46 -6.12
CA THR A 176 16.72 -3.46 -7.50
C THR A 176 17.41 -2.14 -7.86
N SER A 177 18.64 -2.24 -8.37
CA SER A 177 19.50 -1.07 -8.66
C SER A 177 19.14 -0.33 -9.96
N ARG A 178 18.30 -0.95 -10.81
CA ARG A 178 18.00 -0.48 -12.17
C ARG A 178 16.80 0.44 -12.23
N VAL A 179 16.77 1.33 -13.22
CA VAL A 179 15.66 2.26 -13.50
C VAL A 179 14.31 1.54 -13.42
N ILE A 180 13.37 2.12 -12.67
CA ILE A 180 12.01 1.64 -12.53
C ILE A 180 11.31 1.73 -13.89
N ASN A 181 10.98 0.57 -14.44
CA ASN A 181 10.16 0.45 -15.64
C ASN A 181 8.67 0.37 -15.28
N PRO A 182 7.75 0.38 -16.26
CA PRO A 182 6.31 0.41 -16.00
C PRO A 182 5.82 -0.74 -15.11
N LEU A 183 6.24 -1.99 -15.37
CA LEU A 183 5.84 -3.13 -14.55
C LEU A 183 6.38 -3.01 -13.13
N HIS A 184 7.63 -2.58 -12.95
CA HIS A 184 8.21 -2.34 -11.63
C HIS A 184 7.37 -1.30 -10.85
N GLN A 185 6.99 -0.19 -11.48
CA GLN A 185 6.13 0.81 -10.86
C GLN A 185 4.75 0.26 -10.49
N GLU A 186 4.13 -0.52 -11.39
CA GLU A 186 2.83 -1.15 -11.16
C GLU A 186 2.87 -2.14 -10.00
N LEU A 187 3.88 -3.01 -9.95
CA LEU A 187 4.08 -3.97 -8.87
C LEU A 187 4.29 -3.24 -7.54
N LEU A 188 5.18 -2.24 -7.48
CA LEU A 188 5.36 -1.45 -6.27
C LEU A 188 4.05 -0.80 -5.81
N SER A 189 3.32 -0.15 -6.73
CA SER A 189 2.07 0.54 -6.42
C SER A 189 0.97 -0.42 -5.96
N SER A 190 0.89 -1.62 -6.53
CA SER A 190 -0.11 -2.64 -6.16
C SER A 190 0.20 -3.32 -4.82
N MET A 191 1.48 -3.37 -4.42
CA MET A 191 1.86 -3.91 -3.10
C MET A 191 1.57 -2.94 -1.95
N ILE A 192 1.60 -1.62 -2.15
CA ILE A 192 1.38 -0.64 -1.08
C ILE A 192 0.07 -0.87 -0.30
N PRO A 193 -1.10 -1.06 -0.95
CA PRO A 193 -2.34 -1.39 -0.25
C PRO A 193 -2.27 -2.62 0.67
N VAL A 194 -1.51 -3.65 0.28
CA VAL A 194 -1.33 -4.87 1.09
C VAL A 194 -0.68 -4.54 2.43
N PHE A 195 0.36 -3.70 2.40
CA PHE A 195 1.07 -3.25 3.60
C PHE A 195 0.35 -2.15 4.37
N LEU A 196 -0.51 -1.35 3.72
CA LEU A 196 -1.38 -0.41 4.44
C LEU A 196 -2.48 -1.14 5.24
N GLY A 197 -2.84 -2.36 4.84
CA GLY A 197 -3.65 -3.27 5.65
C GLY A 197 -2.94 -3.72 6.94
N ASN A 198 -3.46 -4.81 7.53
CA ASN A 198 -2.93 -5.36 8.78
C ASN A 198 -1.75 -6.33 8.57
N HIS A 199 -0.75 -5.90 7.80
CA HIS A 199 0.44 -6.74 7.53
C HIS A 199 1.47 -6.65 8.68
N PRO A 200 1.99 -7.77 9.22
CA PRO A 200 2.92 -7.77 10.36
C PRO A 200 4.21 -6.98 10.10
N ASN A 201 4.70 -7.00 8.85
CA ASN A 201 5.92 -6.28 8.45
C ASN A 201 5.67 -4.88 7.85
N SER A 202 4.43 -4.36 7.93
CA SER A 202 4.07 -3.07 7.33
C SER A 202 5.07 -1.94 7.66
N ALA A 203 5.35 -1.74 8.95
CA ALA A 203 6.23 -0.66 9.40
C ALA A 203 7.66 -0.78 8.86
N ILE A 204 8.23 -1.99 8.83
CA ILE A 204 9.61 -2.18 8.36
C ILE A 204 9.69 -2.04 6.83
N VAL A 205 8.72 -2.58 6.10
CA VAL A 205 8.66 -2.46 4.64
C VAL A 205 8.58 -0.99 4.23
N PHE A 206 7.68 -0.21 4.84
CA PHE A 206 7.59 1.22 4.57
C PHE A 206 8.87 1.97 4.93
N HIS A 207 9.50 1.63 6.06
CA HIS A 207 10.74 2.27 6.46
C HIS A 207 11.87 2.03 5.45
N LEU A 208 12.04 0.78 4.99
CA LEU A 208 13.04 0.41 3.99
C LEU A 208 12.74 1.01 2.62
N ALA A 209 11.47 1.02 2.20
CA ALA A 209 11.05 1.62 0.94
C ALA A 209 11.30 3.14 0.93
N TRP A 210 10.99 3.82 2.04
CA TRP A 210 11.15 5.28 2.16
C TRP A 210 12.61 5.73 2.20
N HIS A 211 13.49 4.90 2.76
CA HIS A 211 14.93 5.16 2.88
C HIS A 211 15.75 4.31 1.91
N SER A 212 15.16 3.86 0.80
CA SER A 212 15.86 3.08 -0.20
C SER A 212 17.09 3.83 -0.71
N GLN A 213 18.21 3.12 -0.89
CA GLN A 213 19.43 3.71 -1.44
C GLN A 213 19.28 4.02 -2.94
N TYR A 214 18.52 3.18 -3.64
CA TYR A 214 18.26 3.32 -5.07
C TYR A 214 16.91 4.00 -5.30
N GLN A 215 16.88 4.98 -6.21
CA GLN A 215 15.66 5.62 -6.72
C GLN A 215 14.68 6.14 -5.64
N SER A 216 15.23 6.60 -4.51
CA SER A 216 14.46 7.03 -3.33
C SER A 216 13.35 8.02 -3.67
N SER A 217 13.61 9.02 -4.52
CA SER A 217 12.60 10.00 -4.91
C SER A 217 11.43 9.36 -5.68
N THR A 218 11.71 8.43 -6.59
CA THR A 218 10.69 7.75 -7.39
C THR A 218 9.86 6.82 -6.53
N ILE A 219 10.51 6.01 -5.68
CA ILE A 219 9.81 5.09 -4.76
C ILE A 219 8.93 5.86 -3.77
N ARG A 220 9.42 6.97 -3.21
CA ARG A 220 8.61 7.85 -2.36
C ARG A 220 7.38 8.37 -3.10
N ASN A 221 7.54 8.83 -4.34
CA ASN A 221 6.41 9.27 -5.15
C ASN A 221 5.40 8.14 -5.37
N ILE A 222 5.85 6.93 -5.71
CA ILE A 222 4.97 5.76 -5.88
C ILE A 222 4.19 5.49 -4.59
N ILE A 223 4.86 5.45 -3.44
CA ILE A 223 4.21 5.21 -2.14
C ILE A 223 3.13 6.26 -1.86
N MET A 224 3.45 7.54 -2.04
CA MET A 224 2.49 8.61 -1.75
C MET A 224 1.27 8.60 -2.67
N HIS A 225 1.47 8.34 -3.97
CA HIS A 225 0.34 8.24 -4.91
C HIS A 225 -0.48 6.98 -4.62
N ALA A 226 0.15 5.84 -4.32
CA ALA A 226 -0.56 4.62 -3.95
C ALA A 226 -1.36 4.78 -2.65
N MET A 227 -0.86 5.54 -1.66
CA MET A 227 -1.63 5.90 -0.46
C MET A 227 -2.87 6.73 -0.81
N ALA A 228 -2.72 7.74 -1.67
CA ALA A 228 -3.84 8.57 -2.13
C ALA A 228 -4.89 7.74 -2.90
N ASP A 229 -4.44 6.88 -3.81
CA ASP A 229 -5.31 5.99 -4.59
C ASP A 229 -6.04 4.98 -3.71
N TRP A 230 -5.35 4.40 -2.71
CA TRP A 230 -5.95 3.47 -1.77
C TRP A 230 -7.07 4.12 -0.95
N TYR A 231 -6.90 5.39 -0.59
CA TYR A 231 -7.92 6.18 0.07
C TYR A 231 -9.11 6.48 -0.83
N VAL A 232 -8.87 6.93 -2.07
CA VAL A 232 -9.93 7.25 -3.05
C VAL A 232 -10.76 6.01 -3.39
N ARG A 233 -10.12 4.86 -3.60
CA ARG A 233 -10.80 3.57 -3.82
C ARG A 233 -11.62 3.09 -2.61
N GLY A 234 -11.33 3.62 -1.42
CA GLY A 234 -12.07 3.33 -0.19
C GLY A 234 -13.27 4.26 0.05
N ASP A 235 -13.68 5.04 -0.95
CA ASP A 235 -14.78 6.00 -0.86
C ASP A 235 -14.67 6.97 0.33
N GLY A 236 -13.44 7.39 0.65
CA GLY A 236 -13.19 8.34 1.73
C GLY A 236 -13.23 7.75 3.16
N ASP A 237 -13.09 6.43 3.28
CA ASP A 237 -13.01 5.70 4.56
C ASP A 237 -11.99 6.34 5.52
N GLN A 238 -12.49 6.75 6.69
CA GLN A 238 -11.71 7.41 7.73
C GLN A 238 -10.69 6.48 8.39
N SER A 239 -10.94 5.17 8.39
CA SER A 239 -9.98 4.20 8.93
C SER A 239 -8.73 4.12 8.07
N ARG A 240 -8.88 4.10 6.73
CA ARG A 240 -7.77 4.17 5.77
C ARG A 240 -6.99 5.46 5.92
N LEU A 241 -7.69 6.59 6.04
CA LEU A 241 -7.05 7.89 6.22
C LEU A 241 -6.25 7.96 7.54
N SER A 242 -6.79 7.44 8.63
CA SER A 242 -6.06 7.27 9.90
C SER A 242 -4.81 6.45 9.71
N ARG A 243 -4.94 5.29 9.05
CA ARG A 243 -3.82 4.38 8.84
C ARG A 243 -2.72 5.02 7.99
N ILE A 244 -3.07 5.72 6.91
CA ILE A 244 -2.13 6.49 6.09
C ILE A 244 -1.43 7.55 6.95
N LEU A 245 -2.16 8.29 7.78
CA LEU A 245 -1.57 9.31 8.64
C LEU A 245 -0.59 8.70 9.64
N ASP A 246 -0.92 7.56 10.26
CA ASP A 246 -0.05 6.85 11.19
C ASP A 246 1.27 6.46 10.51
N VAL A 247 1.19 5.83 9.32
CA VAL A 247 2.40 5.49 8.54
C VAL A 247 3.18 6.74 8.13
N ALA A 248 2.51 7.81 7.70
CA ALA A 248 3.18 9.04 7.32
C ALA A 248 3.90 9.72 8.50
N GLN A 249 3.38 9.61 9.73
CA GLN A 249 4.06 10.09 10.93
C GLN A 249 5.30 9.25 11.24
N ASP A 250 5.18 7.91 11.20
CA ASP A 250 6.30 7.00 11.44
C ASP A 250 7.46 7.26 10.45
N LEU A 251 7.13 7.57 9.20
CA LEU A 251 8.09 7.92 8.15
C LEU A 251 8.57 9.38 8.17
N LYS A 252 7.99 10.23 9.04
CA LYS A 252 8.20 11.69 9.02
C LYS A 252 7.92 12.32 7.65
N ALA A 253 6.92 11.78 6.94
CA ALA A 253 6.58 12.09 5.56
C ALA A 253 5.37 13.03 5.41
N LEU A 254 4.70 13.41 6.51
CA LEU A 254 3.45 14.19 6.45
C LEU A 254 3.56 15.45 5.57
N SER A 255 4.62 16.24 5.74
CA SER A 255 4.80 17.49 4.98
C SER A 255 4.92 17.25 3.47
N VAL A 256 5.56 16.16 3.06
CA VAL A 256 5.70 15.78 1.65
C VAL A 256 4.39 15.23 1.11
N LEU A 257 3.70 14.39 1.89
CA LEU A 257 2.43 13.79 1.51
C LEU A 257 1.32 14.84 1.31
N LEU A 258 1.33 15.93 2.10
CA LEU A 258 0.43 17.07 1.95
C LEU A 258 0.69 17.93 0.69
N ASN A 259 1.72 17.61 -0.10
CA ASN A 259 2.00 18.25 -1.38
C ASN A 259 1.59 17.41 -2.61
N VAL A 260 1.02 16.23 -2.39
CA VAL A 260 0.61 15.32 -3.46
C VAL A 260 -0.80 15.67 -3.96
N THR A 261 -1.16 15.18 -5.15
CA THR A 261 -2.51 15.28 -5.71
C THR A 261 -3.22 13.92 -5.64
N PRO A 262 -4.56 13.85 -5.51
CA PRO A 262 -5.54 14.93 -5.67
C PRO A 262 -5.79 15.77 -4.40
N PHE A 263 -6.24 17.01 -4.57
CA PHE A 263 -6.56 17.92 -3.45
C PHE A 263 -7.60 17.35 -2.48
N GLN A 264 -8.56 16.56 -2.96
CA GLN A 264 -9.55 15.91 -2.11
C GLN A 264 -8.91 15.06 -1.00
N PHE A 265 -7.89 14.27 -1.35
CA PHE A 265 -7.17 13.43 -0.39
C PHE A 265 -6.36 14.28 0.60
N VAL A 266 -5.63 15.27 0.08
CA VAL A 266 -4.74 16.09 0.90
C VAL A 266 -5.50 16.99 1.87
N ILE A 267 -6.66 17.55 1.48
CA ILE A 267 -7.51 18.34 2.38
C ILE A 267 -8.07 17.45 3.50
N ASP A 268 -8.54 16.25 3.16
CA ASP A 268 -9.00 15.25 4.13
C ASP A 268 -7.88 14.90 5.15
N LEU A 269 -6.67 14.63 4.64
CA LEU A 269 -5.51 14.30 5.46
C LEU A 269 -5.08 15.47 6.36
N ALA A 270 -5.08 16.70 5.84
CA ALA A 270 -4.71 17.91 6.59
C ALA A 270 -5.69 18.16 7.75
N CYS A 271 -6.99 17.98 7.51
CA CYS A 271 -8.03 18.07 8.53
C CYS A 271 -7.80 17.05 9.65
N LEU A 272 -7.50 15.79 9.29
CA LEU A 272 -7.21 14.74 10.25
C LEU A 272 -5.92 15.00 11.03
N ALA A 273 -4.85 15.44 10.35
CA ALA A 273 -3.58 15.79 10.97
C ALA A 273 -3.72 16.96 11.95
N SER A 274 -4.53 17.97 11.61
CA SER A 274 -4.82 19.08 12.51
C SER A 274 -5.55 18.64 13.76
N ARG A 275 -6.50 17.70 13.65
CA ARG A 275 -7.22 17.14 14.81
C ARG A 275 -6.30 16.38 15.76
N ARG A 276 -5.24 15.76 15.21
CA ARG A 276 -4.20 15.08 15.99
C ARG A 276 -3.03 15.99 16.37
N GLU A 277 -3.19 17.30 16.20
CA GLU A 277 -2.20 18.32 16.56
C GLU A 277 -0.86 18.18 15.80
N TYR A 278 -0.85 17.45 14.68
CA TYR A 278 0.34 17.27 13.83
C TYR A 278 0.50 18.39 12.79
N LEU A 279 -0.52 19.24 12.60
CA LEU A 279 -0.52 20.30 11.61
C LEU A 279 -1.30 21.53 12.13
N LYS A 280 -0.80 22.74 11.83
CA LYS A 280 -1.55 23.98 12.02
C LYS A 280 -2.38 24.28 10.76
N LEU A 281 -3.68 23.97 10.80
CA LEU A 281 -4.56 24.04 9.63
C LEU A 281 -4.63 25.44 9.00
N ASP A 282 -4.78 26.51 9.80
CA ASP A 282 -4.89 27.88 9.29
C ASP A 282 -3.69 28.30 8.44
N LYS A 283 -2.48 28.01 8.95
CA LYS A 283 -1.23 28.32 8.24
C LYS A 283 -1.15 27.50 6.95
N TRP A 284 -1.45 26.20 7.03
CA TRP A 284 -1.38 25.31 5.88
C TRP A 284 -2.39 25.69 4.78
N LEU A 285 -3.63 26.03 5.13
CA LEU A 285 -4.63 26.54 4.20
C LEU A 285 -4.18 27.84 3.52
N THR A 286 -3.65 28.77 4.31
CA THR A 286 -3.10 30.04 3.80
C THR A 286 -1.96 29.80 2.79
N ASP A 287 -1.02 28.92 3.15
CA ASP A 287 0.10 28.56 2.29
C ASP A 287 -0.39 27.90 0.99
N LYS A 288 -1.34 26.96 1.07
CA LYS A 288 -1.88 26.26 -0.11
C LYS A 288 -2.69 27.15 -1.06
N VAL A 289 -3.49 28.08 -0.53
CA VAL A 289 -4.20 29.07 -1.37
C VAL A 289 -3.22 30.00 -2.05
N ARG A 290 -2.15 30.42 -1.37
CA ARG A 290 -1.11 31.25 -1.99
C ARG A 290 -0.44 30.53 -3.17
N ASP A 291 -0.19 29.23 -3.03
CA ASP A 291 0.54 28.45 -4.03
C ASP A 291 -0.35 28.00 -5.21
N HIS A 292 -1.63 27.69 -4.97
CA HIS A 292 -2.54 27.10 -5.97
C HIS A 292 -3.73 28.00 -6.38
N GLY A 293 -3.93 29.14 -5.71
CA GLY A 293 -4.99 30.11 -5.99
C GLY A 293 -6.40 29.54 -5.87
N GLU A 294 -7.30 30.03 -6.73
CA GLU A 294 -8.73 29.69 -6.72
C GLU A 294 -9.02 28.20 -6.92
N SER A 295 -8.16 27.48 -7.66
CA SER A 295 -8.34 26.03 -7.90
C SER A 295 -8.40 25.21 -6.61
N PHE A 296 -7.62 25.61 -5.60
CA PHE A 296 -7.63 24.96 -4.30
C PHE A 296 -8.82 25.41 -3.44
N VAL A 297 -9.27 26.66 -3.59
CA VAL A 297 -10.48 27.17 -2.93
C VAL A 297 -11.72 26.40 -3.41
N GLU A 298 -11.85 26.18 -4.72
CA GLU A 298 -12.92 25.37 -5.29
C GLU A 298 -12.90 23.93 -4.77
N ALA A 299 -11.70 23.33 -4.64
CA ALA A 299 -11.54 22.01 -4.04
C ALA A 299 -11.98 21.99 -2.56
N CYS A 300 -11.69 23.04 -1.78
CA CYS A 300 -12.16 23.20 -0.40
C CYS A 300 -13.69 23.32 -0.30
N VAL A 301 -14.32 24.08 -1.20
CA VAL A 301 -15.78 24.22 -1.27
C VAL A 301 -16.44 22.88 -1.62
N SER A 302 -15.90 22.18 -2.63
CA SER A 302 -16.37 20.85 -3.03
C SER A 302 -16.21 19.84 -1.90
N PHE A 303 -15.10 19.92 -1.18
CA PHE A 303 -14.81 19.10 -0.01
C PHE A 303 -15.84 19.30 1.11
N LEU A 304 -16.11 20.54 1.51
CA LEU A 304 -17.07 20.86 2.55
C LEU A 304 -18.49 20.43 2.15
N THR A 305 -18.88 20.66 0.89
CA THR A 305 -20.18 20.22 0.35
C THR A 305 -20.36 18.71 0.47
N ARG A 306 -19.33 17.93 0.15
CA ARG A 306 -19.36 16.45 0.22
C ARG A 306 -19.41 15.95 1.66
N ARG A 307 -18.61 16.51 2.55
CA ARG A 307 -18.46 16.07 3.96
C ARG A 307 -19.54 16.58 4.88
N SER A 308 -20.20 17.66 4.50
CA SER A 308 -21.19 18.33 5.33
C SER A 308 -22.27 18.97 4.45
N PRO A 309 -23.07 18.18 3.72
CA PRO A 309 -24.10 18.72 2.82
C PRO A 309 -25.12 19.62 3.52
N GLN A 310 -25.28 19.48 4.85
CA GLN A 310 -26.11 20.34 5.68
C GLN A 310 -25.76 21.84 5.61
N ILE A 311 -24.52 22.18 5.25
CA ILE A 311 -24.08 23.59 5.14
C ILE A 311 -24.65 24.29 3.90
N MET A 312 -25.22 23.55 2.95
CA MET A 312 -25.84 24.09 1.73
C MET A 312 -27.37 24.28 1.89
N GLY A 313 -27.92 24.14 3.10
CA GLY A 313 -29.33 24.43 3.38
C GLY A 313 -30.28 23.23 3.31
N GLY A 314 -29.75 22.01 3.21
CA GLY A 314 -30.55 20.77 3.28
C GLY A 314 -30.79 20.34 4.73
N SER A 315 -32.06 20.17 5.14
CA SER A 315 -32.44 19.58 6.43
C SER A 315 -32.18 18.06 6.44
N VAL A 316 -30.91 17.67 6.49
CA VAL A 316 -30.54 16.26 6.67
C VAL A 316 -30.78 15.89 8.13
N LYS A 317 -31.76 15.01 8.40
CA LYS A 317 -31.99 14.45 9.74
C LYS A 317 -30.68 13.82 10.26
N GLU A 318 -30.38 13.98 11.55
CA GLU A 318 -29.14 13.54 12.21
C GLU A 318 -28.80 12.05 11.95
N GLU A 319 -29.81 11.18 11.77
CA GLU A 319 -29.65 9.76 11.41
C GLU A 319 -29.08 9.51 10.00
N ASN A 320 -29.14 10.49 9.08
CA ASN A 320 -28.64 10.41 7.71
C ASN A 320 -27.33 11.19 7.50
N LEU A 321 -26.72 11.71 8.58
CA LEU A 321 -25.40 12.32 8.48
C LEU A 321 -24.37 11.24 8.08
N PRO A 322 -23.46 11.53 7.13
CA PRO A 322 -22.38 10.62 6.85
C PRO A 322 -21.62 10.30 8.14
N LYS A 323 -21.30 9.02 8.40
CA LYS A 323 -20.39 8.59 9.51
C LYS A 323 -19.01 9.27 9.45
N SER A 324 -18.77 10.03 8.40
CA SER A 324 -17.54 10.71 8.00
C SER A 324 -17.64 12.25 8.12
N ALA A 325 -18.64 12.75 8.85
CA ALA A 325 -18.84 14.18 9.12
C ALA A 325 -17.62 14.83 9.79
N LEU A 326 -17.32 16.06 9.38
CA LEU A 326 -16.20 16.83 9.93
C LEU A 326 -16.50 17.30 11.37
N PRO A 327 -15.49 17.29 12.27
CA PRO A 327 -15.63 17.91 13.58
C PRO A 327 -15.98 19.39 13.46
N SER A 328 -16.77 19.91 14.39
CA SER A 328 -17.23 21.30 14.37
C SER A 328 -16.10 22.32 14.36
N GLU A 329 -14.98 22.02 15.04
CA GLU A 329 -13.81 22.92 15.09
C GLU A 329 -13.09 23.01 13.75
N THR A 330 -12.82 21.88 13.10
CA THR A 330 -12.20 21.84 11.76
C THR A 330 -13.08 22.53 10.72
N LEU A 331 -14.39 22.32 10.82
CA LEU A 331 -15.39 22.98 9.98
C LEU A 331 -15.42 24.50 10.23
N ALA A 332 -15.37 24.95 11.49
CA ALA A 332 -15.30 26.37 11.86
C ALA A 332 -14.06 27.05 11.27
N THR A 333 -12.89 26.43 11.42
CA THR A 333 -11.62 26.95 10.91
C THR A 333 -11.63 27.05 9.39
N THR A 334 -12.10 26.01 8.70
CA THR A 334 -12.11 25.98 7.23
C THR A 334 -13.11 26.99 6.67
N ILE A 335 -14.33 27.08 7.23
CA ILE A 335 -15.35 28.04 6.80
C ILE A 335 -14.92 29.48 7.14
N GLY A 336 -14.36 29.72 8.33
CA GLY A 336 -13.85 31.03 8.72
C GLY A 336 -12.73 31.51 7.79
N PHE A 337 -11.82 30.61 7.42
CA PHE A 337 -10.78 30.89 6.43
C PHE A 337 -11.36 31.19 5.04
N LEU A 338 -12.28 30.36 4.54
CA LEU A 338 -12.94 30.59 3.24
C LEU A 338 -13.71 31.91 3.20
N HIS A 339 -14.41 32.27 4.29
CA HIS A 339 -15.09 33.56 4.41
C HIS A 339 -14.13 34.75 4.30
N SER A 340 -12.92 34.64 4.86
CA SER A 340 -11.89 35.69 4.72
C SER A 340 -11.41 35.89 3.27
N LEU A 341 -11.54 34.86 2.44
CA LEU A 341 -11.16 34.87 1.02
C LEU A 341 -12.32 35.24 0.08
N ALA A 342 -13.57 35.17 0.54
CA ALA A 342 -14.77 35.47 -0.24
C ALA A 342 -14.76 36.83 -0.98
N PRO A 343 -14.16 37.92 -0.44
CA PRO A 343 -14.08 39.20 -1.17
C PRO A 343 -13.07 39.20 -2.33
N SER A 344 -12.17 38.23 -2.39
CA SER A 344 -11.00 38.21 -3.29
C SER A 344 -11.06 37.16 -4.40
N ILE A 345 -12.17 36.43 -4.49
CA ILE A 345 -12.37 35.31 -5.43
C ILE A 345 -13.55 35.59 -6.38
N SER A 346 -13.69 34.75 -7.40
CA SER A 346 -14.81 34.82 -8.36
C SER A 346 -16.19 34.88 -7.68
N GLN A 347 -17.12 35.60 -8.32
CA GLN A 347 -18.45 35.88 -7.76
C GLN A 347 -19.24 34.59 -7.46
N GLU A 348 -19.16 33.58 -8.33
CA GLU A 348 -19.86 32.30 -8.14
C GLU A 348 -19.35 31.53 -6.90
N LEU A 349 -18.03 31.51 -6.66
CA LEU A 349 -17.45 30.88 -5.48
C LEU A 349 -17.76 31.66 -4.21
N SER A 350 -17.75 32.99 -4.29
CA SER A 350 -18.11 33.88 -3.18
C SER A 350 -19.55 33.64 -2.71
N GLU A 351 -20.52 33.52 -3.64
CA GLU A 351 -21.92 33.23 -3.33
C GLU A 351 -22.09 31.85 -2.66
N LYS A 352 -21.37 30.82 -3.14
CA LYS A 352 -21.35 29.49 -2.51
C LYS A 352 -20.80 29.55 -1.08
N ILE A 353 -19.68 30.24 -0.85
CA ILE A 353 -19.07 30.38 0.48
C ILE A 353 -20.00 31.15 1.43
N LEU A 354 -20.61 32.25 0.99
CA LEU A 354 -21.55 33.03 1.79
C LEU A 354 -22.78 32.20 2.18
N THR A 355 -23.26 31.34 1.28
CA THR A 355 -24.34 30.38 1.57
C THR A 355 -23.93 29.38 2.66
N MET A 356 -22.70 28.83 2.59
CA MET A 356 -22.17 27.94 3.62
C MET A 356 -22.05 28.61 4.98
N VAL A 357 -21.57 29.86 5.00
CA VAL A 357 -21.43 30.67 6.22
C VAL A 357 -22.79 30.97 6.84
N ALA A 358 -23.78 31.35 6.03
CA ALA A 358 -25.13 31.67 6.47
C ALA A 358 -25.85 30.48 7.14
N ASN A 359 -25.54 29.25 6.72
CA ASN A 359 -26.14 28.03 7.25
C ASN A 359 -25.35 27.42 8.45
N CYS A 360 -24.19 27.96 8.80
CA CYS A 360 -23.34 27.48 9.92
C CYS A 360 -23.18 28.43 11.13
N PRO A 361 -24.16 29.27 11.52
CA PRO A 361 -23.94 30.28 12.58
C PRO A 361 -23.68 29.66 13.97
N ALA A 362 -24.14 28.44 14.22
CA ALA A 362 -23.91 27.73 15.49
C ALA A 362 -22.45 27.28 15.70
N VAL A 363 -21.67 27.15 14.63
CA VAL A 363 -20.28 26.65 14.67
C VAL A 363 -19.29 27.80 14.82
N LEU A 364 -19.54 28.95 14.22
CA LEU A 364 -18.70 30.15 14.33
C LEU A 364 -18.85 30.86 15.70
N ASN A 365 -20.00 30.71 16.37
CA ASN A 365 -20.27 31.37 17.65
C ASN A 365 -19.74 30.63 18.89
N LYS A 366 -19.39 29.33 18.81
CA LYS A 366 -18.85 28.58 19.96
C LYS A 366 -17.43 28.98 20.37
N ASN A 367 -16.65 29.59 19.47
CA ASN A 367 -15.32 30.14 19.80
C ASN A 367 -15.36 31.53 20.43
N ARG A 368 -16.57 32.08 20.72
CA ARG A 368 -16.77 33.33 21.47
C ARG A 368 -17.55 33.06 22.77
N LEU A 369 -17.02 32.26 23.68
CA LEU A 369 -17.41 32.39 25.08
C LEU A 369 -16.61 33.55 25.70
N PRO A 370 -17.26 34.60 26.25
CA PRO A 370 -16.55 35.56 27.08
C PRO A 370 -16.04 34.84 28.35
N PRO A 371 -14.94 35.30 28.98
CA PRO A 371 -14.43 34.68 30.19
C PRO A 371 -15.52 34.61 31.28
N PRO A 372 -15.57 33.55 32.10
CA PRO A 372 -16.60 33.42 33.13
C PRO A 372 -16.42 34.54 34.15
N GLY A 373 -17.37 35.48 34.20
CA GLY A 373 -17.30 36.55 35.21
C GLY A 373 -18.13 37.82 35.01
N VAL A 374 -19.03 37.92 34.04
CA VAL A 374 -19.85 39.14 33.91
C VAL A 374 -21.34 38.81 33.80
N VAL A 375 -21.98 38.69 34.96
CA VAL A 375 -23.44 38.73 35.10
C VAL A 375 -23.89 40.15 34.74
N LYS A 376 -24.61 40.32 33.63
CA LYS A 376 -25.35 41.56 33.35
C LYS A 376 -26.74 41.43 33.95
N THR A 377 -26.95 42.07 35.09
CA THR A 377 -28.26 42.36 35.68
C THR A 377 -28.99 43.36 34.79
N SER A 378 -30.10 42.97 34.17
CA SER A 378 -31.04 43.90 33.54
C SER A 378 -32.21 44.16 34.49
N GLN A 379 -32.20 45.34 35.12
CA GLN A 379 -33.38 45.92 35.75
C GLN A 379 -34.25 46.61 34.68
N GLY A 380 -35.52 46.19 34.63
CA GLY A 380 -36.71 47.05 34.58
C GLY A 380 -36.97 47.92 33.35
N LEU A 381 -38.06 47.60 32.63
CA LEU A 381 -39.19 48.52 32.39
C LEU A 381 -40.42 47.69 31.96
N GLN A 382 -41.55 47.96 32.64
CA GLN A 382 -42.83 47.25 32.63
C GLN A 382 -43.68 47.52 31.37
N SER A 383 -44.62 46.62 31.04
CA SER A 383 -46.07 46.86 31.28
C SER A 383 -46.98 45.72 30.77
N VAL A 384 -47.95 45.30 31.63
CA VAL A 384 -49.41 45.09 31.32
C VAL A 384 -49.76 43.82 30.51
N LEU A 385 -50.60 42.84 30.90
CA LEU A 385 -51.63 42.61 31.94
C LEU A 385 -51.87 41.08 32.09
N SER A 386 -52.18 40.60 33.31
CA SER A 386 -53.38 39.80 33.64
C SER A 386 -53.30 39.19 35.05
N SER A 387 -54.10 39.76 35.95
CA SER A 387 -54.63 39.24 37.22
C SER A 387 -55.46 37.95 36.99
N SER A 388 -55.73 37.01 37.91
CA SER A 388 -55.76 36.96 39.38
C SER A 388 -56.23 35.55 39.83
N ALA A 389 -55.75 35.02 40.98
CA ALA A 389 -56.43 34.19 42.01
C ALA A 389 -55.38 33.44 42.90
N ILE A 390 -55.01 33.93 44.09
CA ILE A 390 -55.51 33.54 45.45
C ILE A 390 -55.22 32.05 45.79
N ASN A 391 -54.13 31.74 46.53
CA ASN A 391 -54.04 31.39 47.98
C ASN A 391 -54.88 30.15 48.39
N THR A 392 -54.41 29.09 49.08
CA THR A 392 -53.62 29.02 50.34
C THR A 392 -53.15 27.58 50.66
N SER A 393 -51.99 27.50 51.31
CA SER A 393 -51.39 26.52 52.25
C SER A 393 -52.19 25.34 52.84
N THR A 394 -51.51 24.20 53.12
CA THR A 394 -51.22 23.71 54.50
C THR A 394 -50.25 22.50 54.54
N ASN A 395 -49.35 22.55 55.53
CA ASN A 395 -48.37 21.53 55.94
C ASN A 395 -48.97 20.39 56.79
N SER A 396 -48.16 19.33 56.94
CA SER A 396 -47.92 18.50 58.14
C SER A 396 -48.52 17.09 58.23
N SER A 397 -47.64 16.08 58.30
CA SER A 397 -47.54 15.02 59.33
C SER A 397 -46.54 13.94 58.84
N LEU A 398 -45.36 13.83 59.46
CA LEU A 398 -44.96 12.89 60.53
C LEU A 398 -44.49 11.51 60.02
N ASP A 399 -43.16 11.30 60.08
CA ASP A 399 -42.41 10.02 60.16
C ASP A 399 -42.92 9.12 61.34
N PRO A 400 -42.50 7.83 61.58
CA PRO A 400 -41.19 7.24 61.21
C PRO A 400 -41.04 5.69 61.04
N LEU A 401 -39.83 5.29 60.59
CA LEU A 401 -38.94 4.21 61.11
C LEU A 401 -39.10 2.69 60.78
N VAL A 402 -37.91 2.09 60.51
CA VAL A 402 -37.43 0.69 60.75
C VAL A 402 -37.71 -0.31 59.60
N ASN A 403 -36.75 -1.04 58.99
CA ASN A 403 -35.66 -1.81 59.60
C ASN A 403 -34.50 -2.15 58.62
N LEU A 404 -33.32 -2.42 59.20
CA LEU A 404 -32.10 -2.95 58.60
C LEU A 404 -32.27 -4.36 57.99
N SER A 405 -31.47 -4.70 56.96
CA SER A 405 -30.47 -5.77 57.08
C SER A 405 -29.51 -5.80 55.87
N SER A 406 -28.28 -6.15 56.21
CA SER A 406 -27.05 -6.19 55.45
C SER A 406 -26.75 -7.60 54.88
N SER A 407 -25.62 -7.69 54.16
CA SER A 407 -24.73 -8.87 53.93
C SER A 407 -25.04 -9.70 52.67
N VAL A 408 -24.21 -9.79 51.61
CA VAL A 408 -22.83 -10.32 51.42
C VAL A 408 -22.83 -11.73 50.78
N SER A 409 -21.90 -11.94 49.81
CA SER A 409 -21.43 -13.19 49.14
C SER A 409 -22.39 -13.85 48.15
N VAL A 410 -21.99 -14.34 46.96
CA VAL A 410 -20.71 -14.85 46.42
C VAL A 410 -20.49 -14.32 44.99
#